data_AF-A0AAU6IQ90-F1
#
_entry.id   AF-A0AAU6IQ90-F1
#
_cell.length_a   1.000
_cell.length_b   1.000
_cell.length_c   1.000
_cell.angle_alpha   90.00
_cell.angle_beta   90.00
_cell.angle_gamma   90.00
#
_symmetry.space_group_name_H-M   'P 1'
#
loop_
_entity.id
_entity.type
_entity.pdbx_description
1 polymer ?
#
loop_
_entity_poly.entity_id
_entity_poly.type
_entity_poly.pdbx_seq_one_letter_code
_entity_poly.pdbx_strand_id
1 'polypeptide(L)'
;MPTALQQLSAHRELSALRAVLECPQKASALREGAAVDSGTGPAWLVFLCSEQLPGWPDVRTHDDHGSMPCGSVLDYRPTEQLLQSHADLWLTPLTGVDPAAYGGAWSDVLDQADRALLARAEREAGSEDSPLQSMLTIMGMACWSAAEGDLKQAAVALGYCETIALSL
;
A
#
# COMPACT_ATOMS: atom_id res chain seq x y z
N MET A 1 20.35 -21.87 -9.82
CA MET A 1 18.92 -22.19 -9.62
C MET A 1 18.17 -20.89 -9.39
N PRO A 2 16.90 -20.76 -9.82
CA PRO A 2 16.14 -19.55 -9.58
C PRO A 2 15.89 -19.33 -8.08
N THR A 3 15.89 -18.07 -7.63
CA THR A 3 15.59 -17.71 -6.23
C THR A 3 14.10 -17.87 -5.93
N ALA A 4 13.71 -17.95 -4.66
CA ALA A 4 12.30 -17.98 -4.24
C ALA A 4 11.53 -16.80 -4.85
N LEU A 5 12.09 -15.59 -4.80
CA LEU A 5 11.51 -14.41 -5.45
C LEU A 5 11.25 -14.61 -6.95
N GLN A 6 12.21 -15.19 -7.69
CA GLN A 6 12.06 -15.43 -9.13
C GLN A 6 10.97 -16.46 -9.42
N GLN A 7 10.87 -17.52 -8.61
CA GLN A 7 9.84 -18.54 -8.74
C GLN A 7 8.45 -17.98 -8.43
N LEU A 8 8.31 -17.20 -7.36
CA LEU A 8 7.04 -16.65 -6.90
C LEU A 8 6.55 -15.46 -7.72
N SER A 9 7.47 -14.68 -8.28
CA SER A 9 7.11 -13.60 -9.21
C SER A 9 6.63 -14.16 -10.54
N ALA A 10 7.20 -15.27 -11.01
CA ALA A 10 6.79 -15.98 -12.23
C ALA A 10 6.61 -15.07 -13.47
N HIS A 11 7.42 -14.00 -13.60
CA HIS A 11 7.32 -12.97 -14.66
C HIS A 11 6.00 -12.18 -14.68
N ARG A 12 5.25 -12.14 -13.58
CA ARG A 12 4.04 -11.33 -13.47
C ARG A 12 4.35 -9.84 -13.47
N GLU A 13 3.44 -9.08 -14.05
CA GLU A 13 3.48 -7.62 -14.01
C GLU A 13 3.26 -7.14 -12.58
N LEU A 14 4.16 -6.29 -12.09
CA LEU A 14 4.04 -5.67 -10.79
C LEU A 14 3.02 -4.54 -10.86
N SER A 15 2.00 -4.60 -10.03
CA SER A 15 0.98 -3.54 -9.94
C SER A 15 1.42 -2.41 -9.02
N ALA A 16 2.12 -2.74 -7.93
CA ALA A 16 2.69 -1.77 -7.01
C ALA A 16 3.93 -2.31 -6.28
N LEU A 17 4.85 -1.40 -5.99
CA LEU A 17 5.94 -1.57 -5.02
C LEU A 17 5.70 -0.58 -3.88
N ARG A 18 5.55 -1.07 -2.65
CA ARG A 18 5.35 -0.22 -1.46
C ARG A 18 6.26 -0.63 -0.31
N ALA A 19 6.57 0.30 0.58
CA ALA A 19 7.31 0.04 1.82
C ALA A 19 6.37 0.27 3.01
N VAL A 20 6.01 -0.82 3.70
CA VAL A 20 5.05 -0.78 4.83
C VAL A 20 5.73 -0.69 6.19
N LEU A 21 7.05 -0.83 6.25
CA LEU A 21 7.86 -0.68 7.46
C LEU A 21 9.13 0.09 7.12
N GLU A 22 9.46 1.08 7.94
CA GLU A 22 10.80 1.67 7.91
C GLU A 22 11.74 0.80 8.73
N CYS A 23 12.48 -0.08 8.05
CA CYS A 23 13.54 -0.87 8.68
C CYS A 23 14.82 -0.85 7.84
N PRO A 24 15.96 -0.41 8.40
CA PRO A 24 17.21 -0.31 7.66
C PRO A 24 17.84 -1.68 7.37
N GLN A 25 17.28 -2.76 7.92
CA GLN A 25 17.81 -4.11 7.75
C GLN A 25 17.39 -4.71 6.41
N LYS A 26 18.21 -5.65 5.92
CA LYS A 26 17.82 -6.53 4.82
C LYS A 26 16.81 -7.56 5.30
N ALA A 27 15.91 -7.98 4.42
CA ALA A 27 15.00 -9.06 4.71
C ALA A 27 15.75 -10.40 4.85
N SER A 28 15.28 -11.22 5.78
CA SER A 28 15.71 -12.60 6.01
C SER A 28 14.61 -13.60 5.65
N ALA A 29 13.37 -13.13 5.49
CA ALA A 29 12.22 -13.93 5.13
C ALA A 29 11.37 -13.23 4.06
N LEU A 30 10.72 -14.05 3.23
CA LEU A 30 9.75 -13.65 2.23
C LEU A 30 8.42 -14.32 2.57
N ARG A 31 7.35 -13.54 2.74
CA ARG A 31 6.00 -14.06 2.92
C ARG A 31 5.14 -13.83 1.71
N GLU A 32 4.26 -14.77 1.43
CA GLU A 32 3.33 -14.68 0.30
C GLU A 32 1.89 -14.71 0.77
N GLY A 33 1.06 -13.88 0.14
CA GLY A 33 -0.38 -13.93 0.28
C GLY A 33 -1.01 -14.98 -0.62
N ALA A 34 -2.25 -15.36 -0.30
CA ALA A 34 -3.07 -16.18 -1.18
C ALA A 34 -3.12 -15.60 -2.61
N ALA A 35 -3.22 -16.48 -3.60
CA ALA A 35 -3.39 -16.08 -4.99
C ALA A 35 -4.73 -15.35 -5.18
N VAL A 36 -4.79 -14.38 -6.10
CA VAL A 36 -6.05 -13.68 -6.45
C VAL A 36 -7.02 -14.68 -7.08
N ASP A 37 -6.52 -15.46 -8.04
CA ASP A 37 -7.26 -16.52 -8.72
C ASP A 37 -6.59 -17.88 -8.52
N SER A 38 -7.38 -18.96 -8.53
CA SER A 38 -6.86 -20.33 -8.41
C SER A 38 -5.85 -20.64 -9.52
N GLY A 39 -4.68 -21.16 -9.15
CA GLY A 39 -3.59 -21.48 -10.08
C GLY A 39 -2.72 -20.29 -10.49
N THR A 40 -2.99 -19.08 -9.99
CA THR A 40 -2.11 -17.93 -10.17
C THR A 40 -1.06 -17.85 -9.05
N GLY A 41 0.00 -17.08 -9.28
CA GLY A 41 1.00 -16.78 -8.25
C GLY A 41 0.41 -15.98 -7.08
N PRO A 42 1.18 -15.76 -6.00
CA PRO A 42 0.68 -15.08 -4.80
C PRO A 42 0.25 -13.64 -5.06
N ALA A 43 -0.86 -13.17 -4.49
CA ALA A 43 -1.37 -11.81 -4.73
C ALA A 43 -0.37 -10.72 -4.32
N TRP A 44 0.45 -10.98 -3.31
CA TRP A 44 1.50 -10.10 -2.84
C TRP A 44 2.65 -10.89 -2.23
N LEU A 45 3.81 -10.25 -2.16
CA LEU A 45 4.99 -10.71 -1.47
C LEU A 45 5.47 -9.62 -0.50
N VAL A 46 5.78 -9.96 0.74
CA VAL A 46 6.38 -9.04 1.72
C VAL A 46 7.71 -9.56 2.23
N PHE A 47 8.69 -8.66 2.27
CA PHE A 47 10.06 -8.92 2.70
C PHE A 47 10.25 -8.50 4.15
N LEU A 48 10.67 -9.41 5.02
CA LEU A 48 10.71 -9.22 6.47
C LEU A 48 12.08 -9.57 7.05
N CYS A 49 12.52 -8.81 8.04
CA CYS A 49 13.79 -8.98 8.76
C CYS A 49 13.62 -9.85 10.03
N SER A 50 12.40 -10.12 10.46
CA SER A 50 12.06 -11.10 11.49
C SER A 50 10.71 -11.78 11.20
N GLU A 51 10.46 -12.95 11.77
CA GLU A 51 9.22 -13.73 11.57
C GLU A 51 8.00 -13.17 12.33
N GLN A 52 8.07 -12.00 12.94
CA GLN A 52 7.01 -11.50 13.83
C GLN A 52 6.22 -10.33 13.24
N LEU A 53 5.64 -10.52 12.06
CA LEU A 53 4.33 -9.89 11.82
C LEU A 53 3.25 -10.83 12.39
N PRO A 54 2.25 -10.32 13.12
CA PRO A 54 1.14 -11.13 13.63
C PRO A 54 0.56 -11.98 12.50
N GLY A 55 0.26 -13.24 12.80
CA GLY A 55 -0.06 -14.26 11.80
C GLY A 55 -1.25 -13.86 10.95
N TRP A 56 -0.97 -13.36 9.74
CA TRP A 56 -1.98 -13.24 8.71
C TRP A 56 -2.36 -14.68 8.30
N PRO A 57 -3.66 -15.02 8.24
CA PRO A 57 -4.08 -16.37 7.90
C PRO A 57 -3.63 -16.73 6.47
N ASP A 58 -3.34 -18.01 6.26
CA ASP A 58 -3.03 -18.60 4.94
C ASP A 58 -1.77 -18.06 4.23
N VAL A 59 -0.81 -17.54 4.98
CA VAL A 59 0.48 -17.08 4.44
C VAL A 59 1.54 -18.17 4.50
N ARG A 60 2.33 -18.32 3.43
CA ARG A 60 3.55 -19.15 3.44
C ARG A 60 4.77 -18.26 3.62
N THR A 61 5.76 -18.76 4.36
CA THR A 61 7.04 -18.08 4.59
C THR A 61 8.15 -18.87 3.93
N HIS A 62 9.06 -18.15 3.27
CA HIS A 62 10.24 -18.68 2.59
C HIS A 62 11.47 -17.94 3.10
N ASP A 63 12.62 -18.59 3.04
CA ASP A 63 13.89 -17.92 3.33
C ASP A 63 14.19 -16.87 2.25
N ASP A 64 14.61 -15.67 2.67
CA ASP A 64 15.16 -14.64 1.79
C ASP A 64 16.59 -14.32 2.20
N HIS A 65 17.49 -14.17 1.23
CA HIS A 65 18.90 -13.89 1.48
C HIS A 65 19.23 -12.40 1.27
N GLY A 66 18.34 -11.51 1.72
CA GLY A 66 18.54 -10.06 1.63
C GLY A 66 18.31 -9.49 0.24
N SER A 67 17.37 -10.06 -0.53
CA SER A 67 17.09 -9.61 -1.89
C SER A 67 16.48 -8.20 -1.93
N MET A 68 15.70 -7.83 -0.90
CA MET A 68 15.06 -6.52 -0.74
C MET A 68 15.23 -5.96 0.68
N PRO A 69 15.06 -4.63 0.88
CA PRO A 69 14.92 -4.06 2.22
C PRO A 69 13.73 -4.65 2.98
N CYS A 70 13.87 -4.79 4.31
CA CYS A 70 12.78 -5.17 5.18
C CYS A 70 11.62 -4.16 5.07
N GLY A 71 10.37 -4.65 5.02
CA GLY A 71 9.17 -3.84 4.82
C GLY A 71 8.77 -3.64 3.35
N SER A 72 9.59 -4.10 2.39
CA SER A 72 9.21 -4.03 0.98
C SER A 72 8.03 -4.97 0.69
N VAL A 73 7.08 -4.51 -0.12
CA VAL A 73 5.95 -5.31 -0.60
C VAL A 73 5.87 -5.20 -2.12
N LEU A 74 5.82 -6.35 -2.78
CA LEU A 74 5.47 -6.48 -4.18
C LEU A 74 4.00 -6.89 -4.25
N ASP A 75 3.17 -6.06 -4.89
CA ASP A 75 1.76 -6.37 -5.05
C ASP A 75 1.43 -6.62 -6.52
N TYR A 76 0.76 -7.75 -6.76
CA TYR A 76 0.36 -8.24 -8.06
C TYR A 76 -1.16 -8.21 -8.25
N ARG A 77 -1.92 -7.73 -7.26
CA ARG A 77 -3.36 -7.52 -7.40
C ARG A 77 -3.64 -6.46 -8.48
N PRO A 78 -4.78 -6.51 -9.18
CA PRO A 78 -5.22 -5.41 -10.03
C PRO A 78 -5.20 -4.07 -9.29
N THR A 79 -4.79 -2.99 -9.96
CA THR A 79 -4.67 -1.66 -9.36
C THR A 79 -5.96 -1.19 -8.68
N GLU A 80 -7.12 -1.44 -9.27
CA GLU A 80 -8.41 -1.07 -8.65
C GLU A 80 -8.67 -1.84 -7.35
N GLN A 81 -8.27 -3.11 -7.27
CA GLN A 81 -8.35 -3.89 -6.03
C GLN A 81 -7.39 -3.35 -4.97
N LEU A 82 -6.24 -2.81 -5.37
CA LEU A 82 -5.30 -2.14 -4.47
C LEU A 82 -5.87 -0.85 -3.92
N LEU A 83 -6.43 -0.01 -4.78
CA LEU A 83 -7.08 1.23 -4.38
C LEU A 83 -8.26 0.96 -3.43
N GLN A 84 -9.07 -0.05 -3.72
CA GLN A 84 -10.15 -0.48 -2.82
C GLN A 84 -9.60 -0.96 -1.47
N SER A 85 -8.49 -1.70 -1.47
CA SER A 85 -7.84 -2.13 -0.22
C SER A 85 -7.38 -0.93 0.63
N HIS A 86 -6.86 0.14 0.02
CA HIS A 86 -6.52 1.37 0.74
C HIS A 86 -7.76 2.12 1.25
N ALA A 87 -8.83 2.16 0.44
CA ALA A 87 -10.12 2.69 0.84
C ALA A 87 -10.64 2.04 2.12
N ASP A 88 -10.74 0.71 2.10
CA ASP A 88 -11.32 -0.09 3.18
C ASP A 88 -10.47 -0.03 4.46
N LEU A 89 -9.14 -0.07 4.32
CA LEU A 89 -8.23 -0.21 5.46
C LEU A 89 -8.07 1.10 6.25
N TRP A 90 -7.93 2.24 5.59
CA TRP A 90 -7.57 3.48 6.28
C TRP A 90 -8.20 4.74 5.69
N LEU A 91 -8.36 4.84 4.37
CA LEU A 91 -8.79 6.09 3.74
C LEU A 91 -10.25 6.42 4.09
N THR A 92 -11.18 5.47 3.92
CA THR A 92 -12.59 5.68 4.27
C THR A 92 -12.77 5.86 5.79
N PRO A 93 -12.19 5.03 6.68
CA PRO A 93 -12.23 5.28 8.12
C PRO A 93 -11.73 6.67 8.54
N LEU A 94 -10.69 7.19 7.87
CA LEU A 94 -10.07 8.45 8.24
C LEU A 94 -10.79 9.68 7.66
N THR A 95 -11.35 9.57 6.46
CA THR A 95 -11.91 10.69 5.70
C THR A 95 -13.44 10.68 5.60
N GLY A 96 -14.07 9.53 5.84
CA GLY A 96 -15.49 9.31 5.60
C GLY A 96 -15.89 9.21 4.12
N VAL A 97 -14.93 9.22 3.19
CA VAL A 97 -15.20 9.14 1.75
C VAL A 97 -15.37 7.68 1.36
N ASP A 98 -16.57 7.34 0.89
CA ASP A 98 -16.92 6.01 0.39
C ASP A 98 -16.73 5.94 -1.14
N PRO A 99 -15.80 5.10 -1.67
CA PRO A 99 -15.61 4.95 -3.11
C PRO A 99 -16.87 4.55 -3.88
N ALA A 100 -17.80 3.82 -3.24
CA ALA A 100 -19.04 3.39 -3.90
C ALA A 100 -19.93 4.57 -4.30
N ALA A 101 -19.84 5.71 -3.60
CA ALA A 101 -20.57 6.93 -3.93
C ALA A 101 -20.08 7.61 -5.23
N TYR A 102 -18.92 7.21 -5.75
CA TYR A 102 -18.26 7.82 -6.91
C TYR A 102 -18.25 6.90 -8.14
N GLY A 103 -18.93 5.75 -8.09
CA GLY A 103 -19.10 4.89 -9.27
C GLY A 103 -17.79 4.38 -9.89
N GLY A 104 -16.72 4.25 -9.09
CA GLY A 104 -15.40 3.82 -9.55
C GLY A 104 -14.48 4.93 -10.07
N ALA A 105 -14.89 6.20 -10.02
CA ALA A 105 -14.05 7.34 -10.38
C ALA A 105 -13.00 7.63 -9.29
N TRP A 106 -11.88 6.89 -9.31
CA TRP A 106 -10.83 7.01 -8.30
C TRP A 106 -10.19 8.40 -8.20
N SER A 107 -10.14 9.18 -9.28
CA SER A 107 -9.70 10.58 -9.22
C SER A 107 -10.56 11.41 -8.25
N ASP A 108 -11.88 11.22 -8.30
CA ASP A 108 -12.84 12.00 -7.52
C ASP A 108 -12.85 11.53 -6.06
N VAL A 109 -12.69 10.22 -5.85
CA VAL A 109 -12.51 9.63 -4.51
C VAL A 109 -11.29 10.24 -3.82
N LEU A 110 -10.15 10.30 -4.52
CA LEU A 110 -8.90 10.82 -3.96
C LEU A 110 -8.96 12.34 -3.74
N ASP A 111 -9.51 13.11 -4.69
CA ASP A 111 -9.72 14.56 -4.51
C ASP A 111 -10.60 14.86 -3.29
N GLN A 112 -11.70 14.12 -3.12
CA GLN A 112 -12.56 14.34 -1.95
C GLN A 112 -11.88 13.91 -0.65
N ALA A 113 -11.14 12.81 -0.67
CA ALA A 113 -10.42 12.33 0.51
C ALA A 113 -9.33 13.33 0.94
N ASP A 114 -8.59 13.91 -0.01
CA ASP A 114 -7.60 14.95 0.24
C ASP A 114 -8.23 16.19 0.90
N ARG A 115 -9.37 16.67 0.36
CA ARG A 115 -10.12 17.79 0.96
C ARG A 115 -10.58 17.50 2.38
N ALA A 116 -11.03 16.27 2.65
CA ALA A 116 -11.44 15.84 3.97
C ALA A 116 -10.26 15.79 4.96
N LEU A 117 -9.09 15.31 4.51
CA LEU A 117 -7.86 15.33 5.29
C LEU A 117 -7.41 16.77 5.59
N LEU A 118 -7.48 17.67 4.61
CA LEU A 118 -7.10 19.08 4.78
C LEU A 118 -7.99 19.75 5.84
N ALA A 119 -9.31 19.60 5.70
CA ALA A 119 -10.28 20.12 6.67
C ALA A 119 -10.14 19.51 8.06
N ARG A 120 -9.59 18.29 8.17
CA ARG A 120 -9.25 17.67 9.45
C ARG A 120 -7.98 18.29 10.03
N ALA A 121 -6.91 18.41 9.25
CA ALA A 121 -5.64 19.00 9.68
C ALA A 121 -5.83 20.45 10.17
N GLU A 122 -6.63 21.24 9.46
CA GLU A 122 -6.97 22.62 9.85
C GLU A 122 -7.70 22.70 11.20
N ARG A 123 -8.55 21.71 11.51
CA ARG A 123 -9.28 21.64 12.79
C ARG A 123 -8.40 21.19 13.95
N GLU A 124 -7.40 20.35 13.69
CA GLU A 124 -6.54 19.79 14.74
C GLU A 124 -5.46 20.76 15.23
N ALA A 125 -5.35 21.98 14.65
CA ALA A 125 -4.43 23.04 15.07
C ALA A 125 -3.02 22.51 15.43
N GLY A 126 -2.51 21.58 14.61
CA GLY A 126 -1.25 20.87 14.84
C GLY A 126 -0.03 21.66 14.38
N SER A 127 1.13 21.34 14.94
CA SER A 127 2.42 21.81 14.43
C SER A 127 2.63 21.39 12.97
N GLU A 128 3.42 22.16 12.22
CA GLU A 128 3.79 21.86 10.83
C GLU A 128 4.41 20.46 10.65
N ASP A 129 5.00 19.87 11.70
CA ASP A 129 5.55 18.51 11.74
C ASP A 129 4.54 17.40 12.09
N SER A 130 3.23 17.63 11.93
CA SER A 130 2.22 16.60 12.24
C SER A 130 2.21 15.46 11.20
N PRO A 131 1.88 14.21 11.60
CA PRO A 131 1.74 13.11 10.66
C PRO A 131 0.68 13.38 9.57
N LEU A 132 -0.39 14.12 9.91
CA LEU A 132 -1.40 14.56 8.93
C LEU A 132 -0.82 15.49 7.85
N GLN A 133 0.11 16.37 8.19
CA GLN A 133 0.74 17.26 7.20
C GLN A 133 1.65 16.50 6.23
N SER A 134 2.38 15.50 6.74
CA SER A 134 3.16 14.58 5.91
C SER A 134 2.23 13.79 4.97
N MET A 135 1.11 13.30 5.50
CA MET A 135 0.12 12.56 4.75
C MET A 135 -0.52 13.40 3.62
N LEU A 136 -0.84 14.67 3.87
CA LEU A 136 -1.38 15.60 2.85
C LEU A 136 -0.39 15.82 1.70
N THR A 137 0.90 15.95 2.00
CA THR A 137 1.93 16.12 0.96
C THR A 137 1.96 14.91 0.03
N ILE A 138 1.89 13.70 0.59
CA ILE A 138 1.88 12.46 -0.20
C ILE A 138 0.54 12.25 -0.91
N MET A 139 -0.59 12.59 -0.26
CA MET A 139 -1.93 12.50 -0.85
C MET A 139 -2.04 13.38 -2.09
N GLY A 140 -1.45 14.59 -2.07
CA GLY A 140 -1.39 15.47 -3.24
C GLY A 140 -0.73 14.79 -4.45
N MET A 141 0.29 13.96 -4.25
CA MET A 141 0.88 13.16 -5.34
C MET A 141 -0.09 12.09 -5.84
N ALA A 142 -0.82 11.41 -4.95
CA ALA A 142 -1.82 10.43 -5.34
C ALA A 142 -2.94 11.05 -6.17
N CYS A 143 -3.45 12.21 -5.75
CA CYS A 143 -4.47 12.98 -6.48
C CYS A 143 -3.98 13.39 -7.86
N TRP A 144 -2.77 13.95 -7.95
CA TRP A 144 -2.20 14.36 -9.23
C TRP A 144 -2.04 13.19 -10.20
N SER A 145 -1.48 12.06 -9.76
CA SER A 145 -1.34 10.88 -10.60
C SER A 145 -2.69 10.32 -11.05
N ALA A 146 -3.68 10.26 -10.16
CA ALA A 146 -5.02 9.78 -10.51
C ALA A 146 -5.73 10.70 -11.51
N ALA A 147 -5.54 12.02 -11.41
CA ALA A 147 -6.08 12.98 -12.38
C ALA A 147 -5.47 12.81 -13.78
N GLU A 148 -4.22 12.34 -13.87
CA GLU A 148 -3.57 11.99 -15.14
C GLU A 148 -3.91 10.58 -15.64
N GLY A 149 -4.71 9.82 -14.87
CA GLY A 149 -5.08 8.43 -15.17
C GLY A 149 -4.03 7.39 -14.76
N ASP A 150 -2.96 7.79 -14.07
CA ASP A 150 -1.94 6.87 -13.53
C ASP A 150 -2.32 6.36 -12.14
N LEU A 151 -3.27 5.41 -12.12
CA LEU A 151 -3.73 4.78 -10.90
C LEU A 151 -2.67 3.91 -10.21
N LYS A 152 -1.66 3.43 -10.96
CA LYS A 152 -0.56 2.63 -10.38
C LYS A 152 0.32 3.53 -9.52
N GLN A 153 0.71 4.68 -10.05
CA GLN A 153 1.49 5.66 -9.30
C GLN A 153 0.70 6.23 -8.11
N ALA A 154 -0.61 6.44 -8.28
CA ALA A 154 -1.48 6.82 -7.16
C ALA A 154 -1.47 5.77 -6.03
N ALA A 155 -1.57 4.47 -6.35
CA ALA A 155 -1.50 3.40 -5.37
C ALA A 155 -0.14 3.34 -4.63
N VAL A 156 0.97 3.67 -5.30
CA VAL A 156 2.29 3.77 -4.64
C VAL A 156 2.29 4.89 -3.60
N ALA A 157 1.79 6.08 -3.95
CA ALA A 157 1.67 7.20 -3.01
C ALA A 157 0.76 6.84 -1.82
N LEU A 158 -0.38 6.18 -2.07
CA LEU A 158 -1.27 5.71 -1.00
C LEU A 158 -0.62 4.68 -0.08
N GLY A 159 0.33 3.87 -0.57
CA GLY A 159 1.14 2.98 0.27
C GLY A 159 1.95 3.72 1.33
N TYR A 160 2.48 4.91 1.02
CA TYR A 160 3.15 5.75 2.01
C TYR A 160 2.16 6.39 2.99
N CYS A 161 1.01 6.84 2.49
CA CYS A 161 -0.08 7.34 3.34
C CYS A 161 -0.59 6.27 4.32
N GLU A 162 -0.67 5.00 3.90
CA GLU A 162 -1.08 3.88 4.76
C GLU A 162 -0.16 3.74 5.97
N THR A 163 1.17 3.77 5.75
CA THR A 163 2.16 3.69 6.84
C THR A 163 1.98 4.82 7.86
N ILE A 164 1.69 6.03 7.39
CA ILE A 164 1.42 7.18 8.27
C ILE A 164 0.08 6.99 8.99
N ALA A 165 -0.96 6.58 8.28
CA ALA A 165 -2.30 6.39 8.83
C ALA A 165 -2.34 5.35 9.95
N LEU A 166 -1.53 4.29 9.85
CA LEU A 166 -1.37 3.27 10.90
C LEU A 166 -0.71 3.80 12.19
N SER A 167 -0.12 5.00 12.16
CA SER A 167 0.53 5.64 13.31
C SER A 167 -0.30 6.75 13.97
N LEU A 168 -1.46 7.10 13.39
CA LEU A 168 -2.43 8.08 13.91
C LEU A 168 -3.30 7.48 15.01
#